data_AF-A0A7Y9J3L7-F1
#
_entry.id   AF-A0A7Y9J3L7-F1
#
_cell.length_a   1.000
_cell.length_b   1.000
_cell.length_c   1.000
_cell.angle_alpha   90.00
_cell.angle_beta   90.00
_cell.angle_gamma   90.00
#
_symmetry.space_group_name_H-M   'P 1'
#
loop_
_entity.id
_entity.type
_entity.pdbx_description
1 polymer ?
#
loop_
_entity_poly.entity_id
_entity_poly.type
_entity_poly.pdbx_seq_one_letter_code
_entity_poly.pdbx_strand_id
1 'polypeptide(L)'
;MSAGHVFAVRADLTHLACDDIVVPTDRGLNVTDHWLEVLGGRRPRLSDLQDAEAWEKRRFARAKSLPDDGPRVWLVDTGGTTGRPVEWYVHAVRNVLEAIAACDETPLHRRERRLTALPLVGVGEGGASAKRGDVIAAILELLDERAADGQDLALVLWTDRDHAAVQHVRRLRDEKLPDESQEATATALADRARRRELALFLGAGVSASAGLPLWDALLGLLLERAGVAVDEAKKIGKLDARDAATLAVRKLGGTSALPEALRAILPQRRYGLAHALLAALPVAQTVTTNYDELFETARRDQGRPVAVLPFEEPAEEWLLKVHGDLGTGKGIVLTRDDYLRFGERSGALSGVVQGMLMTKHVLFAGFSFTDENFFRMAHATRQALVEAGKPRGMGTALELRGDLVKRSLWAGELEYLSMDGADDASAARKLEIFFDRVVQLATDDVSFLLDPVYDSLK
;
A
#
# COMPACT_ATOMS: atom_id res chain seq x y z
N MET A 1 1.71 2.36 26.01
CA MET A 1 1.25 2.47 24.61
C MET A 1 2.45 2.16 23.73
N SER A 2 2.32 1.36 22.68
CA SER A 2 3.43 1.16 21.73
C SER A 2 3.77 2.48 21.02
N ALA A 3 5.03 2.67 20.64
CA ALA A 3 5.42 3.81 19.83
C ALA A 3 4.71 3.79 18.46
N GLY A 4 4.52 4.98 17.91
CA GLY A 4 4.13 5.22 16.52
C GLY A 4 5.23 4.79 15.53
N HIS A 5 5.08 5.13 14.25
CA HIS A 5 6.06 4.80 13.21
C HIS A 5 6.10 5.87 12.12
N VAL A 6 7.29 6.13 11.59
CA VAL A 6 7.50 7.01 10.43
C VAL A 6 7.71 6.15 9.18
N PHE A 7 6.71 6.12 8.31
CA PHE A 7 6.79 5.50 6.99
C PHE A 7 7.39 6.49 5.99
N ALA A 8 8.40 6.08 5.22
CA ALA A 8 8.91 6.87 4.09
C ALA A 8 8.43 6.23 2.78
N VAL A 9 7.49 6.90 2.11
CA VAL A 9 6.68 6.26 1.07
C VAL A 9 6.82 7.02 -0.24
N ARG A 10 7.23 6.33 -1.30
CA ARG A 10 7.14 6.87 -2.67
C ARG A 10 5.70 6.72 -3.18
N ALA A 11 4.97 7.82 -3.28
CA ALA A 11 3.55 7.79 -3.66
C ALA A 11 3.07 9.19 -4.11
N ASP A 12 1.86 9.22 -4.66
CA ASP A 12 1.04 10.41 -4.72
C ASP A 12 0.20 10.52 -3.45
N LEU A 13 0.31 11.66 -2.76
CA LEU A 13 -0.47 11.91 -1.56
C LEU A 13 -1.97 12.03 -1.86
N THR A 14 -2.37 12.43 -3.09
CA THR A 14 -3.79 12.54 -3.47
C THR A 14 -4.47 11.17 -3.60
N HIS A 15 -3.70 10.14 -3.97
CA HIS A 15 -4.17 8.76 -4.14
C HIS A 15 -3.90 7.86 -2.93
N LEU A 16 -3.24 8.33 -1.87
CA LEU A 16 -2.97 7.51 -0.68
C LEU A 16 -4.19 7.44 0.26
N ALA A 17 -4.55 6.23 0.69
CA ALA A 17 -5.55 6.00 1.74
C ALA A 17 -4.95 6.31 3.12
N CYS A 18 -5.49 7.30 3.82
CA CYS A 18 -5.03 7.76 5.13
C CYS A 18 -6.15 8.49 5.88
N ASP A 19 -5.93 8.82 7.15
CA ASP A 19 -6.90 9.52 7.99
C ASP A 19 -6.85 11.03 7.83
N ASP A 20 -5.62 11.55 7.76
CA ASP A 20 -5.33 12.98 7.77
C ASP A 20 -4.26 13.26 6.71
N ILE A 21 -4.50 14.25 5.84
CA ILE A 21 -3.53 14.75 4.86
C ILE A 21 -3.11 16.17 5.23
N VAL A 22 -1.80 16.41 5.27
CA VAL A 22 -1.23 17.75 5.39
C VAL A 22 -0.94 18.31 3.99
N VAL A 23 -1.61 19.40 3.63
CA VAL A 23 -1.45 20.11 2.36
C VAL A 23 -0.66 21.40 2.59
N PRO A 24 0.55 21.52 2.01
CA PRO A 24 1.33 22.74 2.10
C PRO A 24 0.69 23.85 1.25
N THR A 25 0.67 25.05 1.80
CA THR A 25 0.19 26.27 1.14
C THR A 25 1.04 27.47 1.55
N ASP A 26 0.76 28.65 0.99
CA ASP A 26 1.28 29.91 1.49
C ASP A 26 0.25 30.63 2.38
N ARG A 27 0.62 31.80 2.90
CA ARG A 27 -0.24 32.62 3.72
C ARG A 27 -1.58 32.99 3.05
N GLY A 28 -1.58 33.11 1.73
CA GLY A 28 -2.73 33.46 0.91
C GLY A 28 -3.59 32.27 0.49
N LEU A 29 -3.35 31.07 1.05
CA LEU A 29 -4.02 29.82 0.67
C LEU A 29 -3.76 29.42 -0.80
N ASN A 30 -2.63 29.84 -1.38
CA ASN A 30 -2.21 29.36 -2.68
C ASN A 30 -1.61 27.96 -2.54
N VAL A 31 -2.09 27.04 -3.36
CA VAL A 31 -1.61 25.67 -3.47
C VAL A 31 -1.23 25.40 -4.92
N THR A 32 -0.26 24.53 -5.14
CA THR A 32 0.05 24.02 -6.49
C THR A 32 -1.14 23.24 -7.04
N ASP A 33 -1.32 23.25 -8.36
CA ASP A 33 -2.51 22.67 -9.02
C ASP A 33 -2.74 21.18 -8.69
N HIS A 34 -1.67 20.44 -8.41
CA HIS A 34 -1.74 19.05 -7.94
C HIS A 34 -2.67 18.84 -6.74
N TRP A 35 -2.65 19.78 -5.78
CA TRP A 35 -3.47 19.67 -4.56
C TRP A 35 -4.95 19.95 -4.78
N LEU A 36 -5.33 20.47 -5.95
CA LEU A 36 -6.73 20.79 -6.22
C LEU A 36 -7.60 19.53 -6.19
N GLU A 37 -7.07 18.37 -6.55
CA GLU A 37 -7.80 17.10 -6.49
C GLU A 37 -8.32 16.80 -5.08
N VAL A 38 -7.45 16.89 -4.07
CA VAL A 38 -7.83 16.69 -2.66
C VAL A 38 -8.62 17.85 -2.07
N LEU A 39 -8.76 18.97 -2.79
CA LEU A 39 -9.50 20.16 -2.36
C LEU A 39 -10.81 20.35 -3.14
N GLY A 40 -11.28 19.31 -3.85
CA GLY A 40 -12.54 19.36 -4.59
C GLY A 40 -12.47 20.17 -5.89
N GLY A 41 -11.30 20.22 -6.52
CA GLY A 41 -11.08 20.82 -7.85
C GLY A 41 -10.94 22.35 -7.86
N ARG A 42 -10.85 23.00 -6.69
CA ARG A 42 -10.72 24.46 -6.59
C ARG A 42 -9.78 24.90 -5.48
N ARG A 43 -9.23 26.10 -5.63
CA ARG A 43 -8.38 26.71 -4.59
C ARG A 43 -9.15 26.94 -3.30
N PRO A 44 -8.54 26.69 -2.13
CA PRO A 44 -9.18 26.91 -0.85
C PRO A 44 -9.32 28.40 -0.56
N ARG A 45 -10.37 28.76 0.17
CA ARG A 45 -10.62 30.11 0.67
C ARG A 45 -10.70 30.08 2.19
N LEU A 46 -10.53 31.24 2.85
CA LEU A 46 -10.70 31.34 4.30
C LEU A 46 -12.08 30.83 4.76
N SER A 47 -13.14 31.03 3.96
CA SER A 47 -14.48 30.52 4.24
C SER A 47 -14.56 28.99 4.30
N ASP A 48 -13.63 28.30 3.64
CA ASP A 48 -13.54 26.84 3.60
C ASP A 48 -12.82 26.25 4.83
N LEU A 49 -12.28 27.08 5.74
CA LEU A 49 -11.57 26.62 6.94
C LEU A 49 -12.51 26.53 8.14
N GLN A 50 -12.34 25.51 8.99
CA GLN A 50 -13.14 25.35 10.22
C GLN A 50 -12.88 26.48 11.23
N ASP A 51 -11.65 27.01 11.27
CA ASP A 51 -11.24 28.11 12.14
C ASP A 51 -10.40 29.13 11.34
N ALA A 52 -11.11 29.97 10.58
CA ALA A 52 -10.49 30.96 9.70
C ALA A 52 -9.75 32.07 10.49
N GLU A 53 -10.20 32.40 11.70
CA GLU A 53 -9.56 33.42 12.53
C GLU A 53 -8.22 32.93 13.09
N ALA A 54 -8.11 31.64 13.42
CA ALA A 54 -6.87 31.08 13.90
C ALA A 54 -5.82 30.84 12.80
N TRP A 55 -6.20 30.82 11.52
CA TRP A 55 -5.27 30.71 10.38
C TRP A 55 -4.14 31.74 10.47
N GLU A 56 -4.49 33.00 10.73
CA GLU A 56 -3.55 34.11 10.82
C GLU A 56 -2.51 33.90 11.93
N LYS A 57 -2.89 33.27 13.04
CA LYS A 57 -1.98 33.10 14.19
C LYS A 57 -1.22 31.78 14.14
N ARG A 58 -1.91 30.70 13.80
CA ARG A 58 -1.42 29.32 13.92
C ARG A 58 -0.66 28.86 12.68
N ARG A 59 -0.92 29.44 11.50
CA ARG A 59 -0.36 29.01 10.20
C ARG A 59 -0.80 27.60 9.77
N PHE A 60 -1.90 27.11 10.33
CA PHE A 60 -2.56 25.90 9.86
C PHE A 60 -4.06 25.94 10.20
N ALA A 61 -4.87 25.20 9.45
CA ALA A 61 -6.28 25.00 9.73
C ALA A 61 -6.81 23.72 9.07
N ARG A 62 -7.83 23.10 9.68
CA ARG A 62 -8.58 22.00 9.07
C ARG A 62 -9.59 22.57 8.06
N ALA A 63 -9.66 21.96 6.88
CA ALA A 63 -10.70 22.28 5.91
C ALA A 63 -12.09 21.83 6.43
N LYS A 64 -13.13 22.59 6.08
CA LYS A 64 -14.52 22.16 6.23
C LYS A 64 -14.75 20.97 5.31
N SER A 65 -15.53 19.99 5.80
CA SER A 65 -15.80 18.70 5.17
C SER A 65 -15.74 18.74 3.64
N LEU A 66 -14.87 17.92 3.06
CA LEU A 66 -14.96 17.59 1.64
C LEU A 66 -16.17 16.66 1.45
N PRO A 67 -16.79 16.61 0.26
CA PRO A 67 -18.03 15.86 0.02
C PRO A 67 -17.92 14.32 0.08
N ASP A 68 -16.72 13.76 0.25
CA ASP A 68 -16.46 12.33 0.07
C ASP A 68 -15.88 11.68 1.34
N ASP A 69 -15.96 10.34 1.43
CA ASP A 69 -15.32 9.46 2.44
C ASP A 69 -13.76 9.49 2.41
N GLY A 70 -13.17 10.61 2.00
CA GLY A 70 -11.74 10.84 1.91
C GLY A 70 -11.10 11.29 3.24
N PRO A 71 -9.77 11.46 3.25
CA PRO A 71 -9.03 11.91 4.43
C PRO A 71 -9.44 13.32 4.84
N ARG A 72 -9.22 13.61 6.12
CA ARG A 72 -9.34 14.95 6.68
C ARG A 72 -8.18 15.81 6.17
N VAL A 73 -8.50 16.94 5.55
CA VAL A 73 -7.46 17.82 4.96
C VAL A 73 -7.09 18.94 5.94
N TRP A 74 -5.78 19.05 6.18
CA TRP A 74 -5.15 20.07 7.01
C TRP A 74 -4.26 20.95 6.15
N LEU A 75 -4.61 22.21 6.01
CA LEU A 75 -3.79 23.20 5.29
C LEU A 75 -2.74 23.76 6.23
N VAL A 76 -1.51 23.89 5.76
CA VAL A 76 -0.38 24.43 6.54
C VAL A 76 0.41 25.43 5.71
N ASP A 77 0.53 26.64 6.22
CA ASP A 77 1.36 27.68 5.61
C ASP A 77 2.84 27.31 5.78
N THR A 78 3.44 26.82 4.70
CA THR A 78 4.86 26.51 4.54
C THR A 78 5.47 27.29 3.37
N GLY A 79 4.78 28.34 2.88
CA GLY A 79 5.26 29.23 1.83
C GLY A 79 6.34 30.18 2.33
N GLY A 80 7.60 29.81 2.13
CA GLY A 80 8.77 30.60 2.54
C GLY A 80 9.46 31.32 1.38
N THR A 81 10.38 32.22 1.71
CA THR A 81 11.37 32.77 0.78
C THR A 81 12.71 32.07 1.00
N THR A 82 13.65 32.16 0.05
CA THR A 82 14.98 31.50 0.11
C THR A 82 15.81 31.81 1.36
N GLY A 83 15.52 32.92 2.05
CA GLY A 83 16.18 33.30 3.29
C GLY A 83 15.59 32.69 4.56
N ARG A 84 14.49 31.91 4.49
CA ARG A 84 13.88 31.32 5.68
C ARG A 84 14.78 30.23 6.29
N PRO A 85 14.90 30.17 7.62
CA PRO A 85 15.63 29.12 8.31
C PRO A 85 14.80 27.82 8.33
N VAL A 86 15.44 26.66 8.44
CA VAL A 86 14.78 25.33 8.36
C VAL A 86 13.71 25.17 9.44
N GLU A 87 13.99 25.71 10.63
CA GLU A 87 13.14 25.73 11.82
C GLU A 87 11.77 26.36 11.56
N TRP A 88 11.68 27.29 10.58
CA TRP A 88 10.42 27.92 10.21
C TRP A 88 9.42 26.93 9.59
N TYR A 89 9.93 25.95 8.83
CA TYR A 89 9.14 24.86 8.23
C TYR A 89 8.82 23.79 9.27
N VAL A 90 9.82 23.38 10.05
CA VAL A 90 9.67 22.39 11.13
C VAL A 90 8.61 22.83 12.14
N HIS A 91 8.61 24.11 12.54
CA HIS A 91 7.62 24.64 13.48
C HIS A 91 6.19 24.56 12.93
N ALA A 92 5.99 24.84 11.64
CA ALA A 92 4.68 24.75 11.02
C ALA A 92 4.15 23.30 11.00
N VAL A 93 5.02 22.33 10.67
CA VAL A 93 4.68 20.90 10.69
C VAL A 93 4.40 20.43 12.11
N ARG A 94 5.23 20.82 13.08
CA ARG A 94 5.04 20.46 14.50
C ARG A 94 3.65 20.85 14.98
N ASN A 95 3.26 22.11 14.74
CA ASN A 95 1.99 22.63 15.24
C ASN A 95 0.77 21.92 14.62
N VAL A 96 0.82 21.56 13.34
CA VAL A 96 -0.29 20.82 12.72
C VAL A 96 -0.35 19.38 13.24
N LEU A 97 0.80 18.71 13.44
CA LEU A 97 0.83 17.33 13.93
C LEU A 97 0.33 17.23 15.37
N GLU A 98 0.66 18.22 16.21
CA GLU A 98 0.11 18.34 17.57
C GLU A 98 -1.41 18.53 17.57
N ALA A 99 -1.93 19.35 16.66
CA ALA A 99 -3.37 19.55 16.53
C ALA A 99 -4.10 18.30 16.02
N ILE A 100 -3.50 17.58 15.07
CA ILE A 100 -4.02 16.30 14.58
C ILE A 100 -4.04 15.27 15.72
N ALA A 101 -2.96 15.17 16.49
CA ALA A 101 -2.86 14.25 17.63
C ALA A 101 -3.94 14.53 18.69
N ALA A 102 -4.26 15.81 18.92
CA ALA A 102 -5.28 16.22 19.88
C ALA A 102 -6.73 15.94 19.44
N CYS A 103 -6.99 15.60 18.18
CA CYS A 103 -8.33 15.20 17.72
C CYS A 103 -8.66 13.77 18.19
N ASP A 104 -9.83 13.59 18.80
CA ASP A 104 -10.36 12.27 19.15
C ASP A 104 -11.24 11.75 18.00
N GLU A 105 -10.61 11.06 17.06
CA GLU A 105 -11.23 10.57 15.82
C GLU A 105 -10.88 9.09 15.61
N THR A 106 -11.82 8.29 15.12
CA THR A 106 -11.58 6.87 14.88
C THR A 106 -10.71 6.64 13.64
N PRO A 107 -9.73 5.72 13.70
CA PRO A 107 -8.94 5.34 12.53
C PRO A 107 -9.80 4.81 11.38
N LEU A 108 -9.52 5.26 10.17
CA LEU A 108 -10.10 4.76 8.94
C LEU A 108 -9.46 3.41 8.53
N HIS A 109 -10.12 2.72 7.60
CA HIS A 109 -9.63 1.47 6.98
C HIS A 109 -9.24 0.35 7.98
N ARG A 110 -9.87 0.34 9.17
CA ARG A 110 -9.62 -0.65 10.24
C ARG A 110 -8.16 -0.69 10.73
N ARG A 111 -7.43 0.42 10.61
CA ARG A 111 -6.08 0.55 11.15
C ARG A 111 -6.08 0.52 12.68
N GLU A 112 -4.98 0.06 13.27
CA GLU A 112 -4.74 0.17 14.72
C GLU A 112 -4.70 1.66 15.15
N ARG A 113 -4.15 2.52 14.28
CA ARG A 113 -3.90 3.94 14.55
C ARG A 113 -4.18 4.80 13.32
N ARG A 114 -4.53 6.06 13.58
CA ARG A 114 -4.67 7.07 12.52
C ARG A 114 -3.36 7.27 11.79
N LEU A 115 -3.41 7.23 10.47
CA LEU A 115 -2.28 7.57 9.60
C LEU A 115 -2.37 9.03 9.17
N THR A 116 -1.38 9.82 9.57
CA THR A 116 -1.22 11.19 9.05
C THR A 116 -0.20 11.18 7.92
N ALA A 117 -0.60 11.56 6.73
CA ALA A 117 0.26 11.61 5.57
C ALA A 117 0.62 13.07 5.22
N LEU A 118 1.90 13.33 4.98
CA LEU A 118 2.41 14.66 4.67
C LEU A 118 3.50 14.58 3.59
N PRO A 119 3.62 15.59 2.71
CA PRO A 119 4.73 15.65 1.78
C PRO A 119 5.98 16.16 2.49
N LEU A 120 7.12 16.08 1.81
CA LEU A 120 8.28 16.89 2.19
C LEU A 120 7.94 18.38 1.99
N VAL A 121 7.76 19.12 3.09
CA VAL A 121 7.36 20.53 3.05
C VAL A 121 8.54 21.47 2.80
N GLY A 122 8.26 22.69 2.34
CA GLY A 122 9.26 23.75 2.19
C GLY A 122 10.22 23.58 1.00
N VAL A 123 10.28 22.41 0.38
CA VAL A 123 11.03 22.16 -0.86
C VAL A 123 10.18 22.46 -2.10
N GLY A 124 10.81 22.51 -3.28
CA GLY A 124 10.14 22.93 -4.51
C GLY A 124 9.89 24.44 -4.51
N GLU A 125 8.62 24.83 -4.61
CA GLU A 125 8.18 26.24 -4.55
C GLU A 125 8.14 26.80 -3.12
N GLY A 126 8.37 25.98 -2.09
CA GLY A 126 8.34 26.39 -0.68
C GLY A 126 9.53 27.24 -0.20
N GLY A 127 10.55 27.45 -1.04
CA GLY A 127 11.68 28.35 -0.78
C GLY A 127 12.95 27.71 -0.20
N ALA A 128 12.90 26.46 0.30
CA ALA A 128 14.07 25.77 0.88
C ALA A 128 14.74 24.75 -0.07
N SER A 129 14.48 24.83 -1.38
CA SER A 129 15.03 23.88 -2.36
C SER A 129 16.55 23.74 -2.35
N ALA A 130 17.28 24.81 -2.02
CA ALA A 130 18.75 24.79 -1.93
C ALA A 130 19.29 24.16 -0.63
N LYS A 131 18.43 23.92 0.37
CA LYS A 131 18.77 23.34 1.68
C LYS A 131 18.01 22.03 1.91
N ARG A 132 17.77 21.30 0.83
CA ARG A 132 16.88 20.14 0.82
C ARG A 132 17.34 19.06 1.79
N GLY A 133 18.64 18.80 1.85
CA GLY A 133 19.23 17.88 2.84
C GLY A 133 18.94 18.27 4.29
N ASP A 134 19.16 19.54 4.65
CA ASP A 134 18.91 20.05 6.01
C ASP A 134 17.43 19.95 6.39
N VAL A 135 16.53 20.22 5.43
CA VAL A 135 15.08 20.07 5.63
C VAL A 135 14.71 18.60 5.87
N ILE A 136 15.27 17.67 5.09
CA ILE A 136 15.03 16.23 5.27
C ILE A 136 15.45 15.79 6.67
N ALA A 137 16.67 16.13 7.10
CA ALA A 137 17.18 15.74 8.42
C ALA A 137 16.29 16.28 9.55
N ALA A 138 15.95 17.57 9.51
CA ALA A 138 15.16 18.22 10.55
C ALA A 138 13.69 17.77 10.58
N ILE A 139 13.08 17.51 9.41
CA ILE A 139 11.73 16.96 9.35
C ILE A 139 11.71 15.52 9.88
N LEU A 140 12.67 14.68 9.51
CA LEU A 140 12.73 13.31 10.03
C LEU A 140 12.87 13.28 11.55
N GLU A 141 13.74 14.11 12.13
CA GLU A 141 13.88 14.24 13.59
C GLU A 141 12.54 14.63 14.25
N LEU A 142 11.82 15.62 13.69
CA LEU A 142 10.47 15.97 14.17
C LEU A 142 9.49 14.79 14.07
N LEU A 143 9.50 14.06 12.96
CA LEU A 143 8.58 12.93 12.76
C LEU A 143 8.88 11.80 13.75
N ASP A 144 10.14 11.55 14.08
CA ASP A 144 10.52 10.54 15.08
C ASP A 144 10.05 10.94 16.48
N GLU A 145 10.18 12.22 16.85
CA GLU A 145 9.64 12.74 18.11
C GLU A 145 8.12 12.49 18.21
N ARG A 146 7.38 12.78 17.13
CA ARG A 146 5.93 12.57 17.07
C ARG A 146 5.54 11.10 16.99
N ALA A 147 6.34 10.27 16.35
CA ALA A 147 6.18 8.82 16.36
C ALA A 147 6.41 8.26 17.77
N ALA A 148 7.41 8.75 18.52
CA ALA A 148 7.61 8.37 19.92
C ALA A 148 6.39 8.70 20.80
N ASP A 149 5.67 9.78 20.48
CA ASP A 149 4.40 10.17 21.12
C ASP A 149 3.20 9.30 20.68
N GLY A 150 3.40 8.36 19.76
CA GLY A 150 2.41 7.36 19.35
C GLY A 150 1.76 7.57 17.99
N GLN A 151 2.18 8.56 17.20
CA GLN A 151 1.58 8.85 15.90
C GLN A 151 2.14 7.96 14.78
N ASP A 152 1.26 7.44 13.90
CA ASP A 152 1.69 6.85 12.63
C ASP A 152 1.71 7.96 11.57
N LEU A 153 2.90 8.16 10.98
CA LEU A 153 3.17 9.26 10.07
C LEU A 153 3.72 8.71 8.75
N ALA A 154 3.13 9.11 7.62
CA ALA A 154 3.66 8.79 6.29
C ALA A 154 4.27 10.03 5.64
N LEU A 155 5.60 10.10 5.60
CA LEU A 155 6.32 11.07 4.79
C LEU A 155 6.26 10.61 3.33
N VAL A 156 5.42 11.28 2.54
CA VAL A 156 5.17 10.96 1.14
C VAL A 156 6.13 11.73 0.23
N LEU A 157 6.86 10.99 -0.58
CA LEU A 157 7.99 11.46 -1.38
C LEU A 157 7.68 11.25 -2.85
N TRP A 158 7.43 12.35 -3.56
CA TRP A 158 7.04 12.33 -4.97
C TRP A 158 8.17 11.84 -5.88
N THR A 159 9.41 12.28 -5.61
CA THR A 159 10.56 12.00 -6.46
C THR A 159 11.37 10.81 -5.96
N ASP A 160 11.97 10.08 -6.89
CA ASP A 160 12.93 9.01 -6.59
C ASP A 160 14.11 9.50 -5.75
N ARG A 161 14.58 10.73 -6.01
CA ARG A 161 15.72 11.33 -5.31
C ARG A 161 15.41 11.62 -3.85
N ASP A 162 14.25 12.22 -3.57
CA ASP A 162 13.82 12.50 -2.21
C ASP A 162 13.60 11.21 -1.43
N HIS A 163 12.98 10.21 -2.07
CA HIS A 163 12.81 8.88 -1.48
C HIS A 163 14.15 8.23 -1.14
N ALA A 164 15.10 8.18 -2.08
CA ALA A 164 16.42 7.61 -1.83
C ALA A 164 17.19 8.35 -0.73
N ALA A 165 17.17 9.68 -0.74
CA ALA A 165 17.83 10.51 0.28
C ALA A 165 17.25 10.28 1.69
N VAL A 166 15.92 10.21 1.81
CA VAL A 166 15.27 9.88 3.10
C VAL A 166 15.65 8.47 3.55
N GLN A 167 15.60 7.47 2.67
CA GLN A 167 15.96 6.11 3.03
C GLN A 167 17.45 5.99 3.42
N HIS A 168 18.34 6.77 2.81
CA HIS A 168 19.74 6.86 3.19
C HIS A 168 19.92 7.33 4.63
N VAL A 169 19.31 8.46 4.99
CA VAL A 169 19.35 9.00 6.37
C VAL A 169 18.78 7.98 7.37
N ARG A 170 17.66 7.34 7.03
CA ARG A 170 17.06 6.30 7.88
C ARG A 170 17.97 5.09 8.06
N ARG A 171 18.72 4.67 7.02
CA ARG A 171 19.71 3.57 7.14
C ARG A 171 20.88 3.94 8.05
N LEU A 172 21.35 5.19 8.02
CA LEU A 172 22.43 5.66 8.91
C LEU A 172 22.04 5.62 10.40
N ARG A 173 20.74 5.68 10.71
CA ARG A 173 20.21 5.59 12.08
C ARG A 173 20.14 4.15 12.63
N ASP A 174 20.35 3.14 11.79
CA ASP A 174 20.31 1.69 12.11
C ASP A 174 19.09 1.24 12.94
N GLU A 175 17.92 1.82 12.67
CA GLU A 175 16.66 1.44 13.31
C GLU A 175 16.16 0.10 12.75
N LYS A 176 16.37 -0.98 13.50
CA LYS A 176 15.95 -2.35 13.15
C LYS A 176 14.55 -2.66 13.65
N LEU A 177 13.91 -3.64 13.01
CA LEU A 177 12.68 -4.22 13.56
C LEU A 177 12.97 -4.86 14.94
N PRO A 178 12.03 -4.76 15.91
CA PRO A 178 12.22 -5.34 17.24
C PRO A 178 12.35 -6.87 17.24
N ASP A 179 11.72 -7.54 16.27
CA ASP A 179 11.78 -8.99 16.12
C ASP A 179 12.92 -9.38 15.17
N GLU A 180 13.88 -10.16 15.68
CA GLU A 180 15.09 -10.55 14.94
C GLU A 180 14.77 -11.41 13.70
N SER A 181 13.73 -12.24 13.76
CA SER A 181 13.31 -13.08 12.62
C SER A 181 12.72 -12.22 11.50
N GLN A 182 11.90 -11.24 11.86
CA GLN A 182 11.37 -10.24 10.94
C GLN A 182 12.50 -9.41 10.33
N GLU A 183 13.46 -8.92 11.12
CA GLU A 183 14.60 -8.14 10.60
C GLU A 183 15.49 -8.96 9.65
N ALA A 184 15.81 -10.20 10.01
CA ALA A 184 16.61 -11.09 9.17
C ALA A 184 15.90 -11.39 7.84
N THR A 185 14.59 -11.65 7.89
CA THR A 185 13.78 -11.87 6.69
C THR A 185 13.69 -10.60 5.84
N ALA A 186 13.50 -9.43 6.45
CA ALA A 186 13.44 -8.16 5.74
C ALA A 186 14.74 -7.88 4.98
N THR A 187 15.88 -8.13 5.64
CA THR A 187 17.21 -8.04 5.03
C THR A 187 17.37 -9.00 3.85
N ALA A 188 16.99 -10.26 4.02
CA ALA A 188 17.08 -11.26 2.96
C ALA A 188 16.19 -10.93 1.75
N LEU A 189 14.97 -10.44 1.97
CA LEU A 189 14.06 -10.00 0.91
C LEU A 189 14.60 -8.77 0.18
N ALA A 190 15.13 -7.79 0.92
CA ALA A 190 15.72 -6.59 0.33
C ALA A 190 16.94 -6.93 -0.55
N ASP A 191 17.82 -7.81 -0.09
CA ASP A 191 18.96 -8.29 -0.87
C ASP A 191 18.54 -8.95 -2.19
N ARG A 192 17.53 -9.82 -2.12
CA ARG A 192 16.94 -10.46 -3.31
C ARG A 192 16.29 -9.45 -4.25
N ALA A 193 15.63 -8.43 -3.71
CA ALA A 193 15.05 -7.35 -4.51
C ALA A 193 16.15 -6.57 -5.25
N ARG A 194 17.24 -6.17 -4.58
CA ARG A 194 18.38 -5.48 -5.21
C ARG A 194 19.04 -6.31 -6.31
N ARG A 195 19.06 -7.64 -6.16
CA ARG A 195 19.58 -8.58 -7.18
C ARG A 195 18.57 -8.92 -8.29
N ARG A 196 17.36 -8.36 -8.26
CA ARG A 196 16.24 -8.68 -9.16
C ARG A 196 15.85 -10.18 -9.14
N GLU A 197 16.07 -10.84 -8.00
CA GLU A 197 15.73 -12.24 -7.75
C GLU A 197 14.37 -12.39 -7.03
N LEU A 198 13.82 -11.28 -6.53
CA LEU A 198 12.51 -11.25 -5.87
C LEU A 198 11.37 -11.03 -6.88
N ALA A 199 10.27 -11.74 -6.69
CA ALA A 199 8.99 -11.51 -7.33
C ALA A 199 7.88 -11.38 -6.28
N LEU A 200 6.75 -10.77 -6.63
CA LEU A 200 5.64 -10.55 -5.71
C LEU A 200 4.41 -11.38 -6.10
N PHE A 201 3.72 -11.90 -5.10
CA PHE A 201 2.39 -12.49 -5.24
C PHE A 201 1.44 -11.81 -4.25
N LEU A 202 0.48 -11.05 -4.79
CA LEU A 202 -0.41 -10.19 -4.03
C LEU A 202 -1.81 -10.79 -3.95
N GLY A 203 -2.36 -10.85 -2.74
CA GLY A 203 -3.75 -11.23 -2.49
C GLY A 203 -4.57 -10.10 -1.87
N ALA A 204 -5.83 -10.39 -1.57
CA ALA A 204 -6.81 -9.40 -1.13
C ALA A 204 -6.43 -8.71 0.19
N GLY A 205 -5.57 -9.33 1.00
CA GLY A 205 -5.04 -8.73 2.23
C GLY A 205 -4.20 -7.47 1.99
N VAL A 206 -3.62 -7.28 0.79
CA VAL A 206 -2.94 -6.03 0.42
C VAL A 206 -3.97 -4.91 0.22
N SER A 207 -5.05 -5.21 -0.50
CA SER A 207 -6.17 -4.30 -0.76
C SER A 207 -6.93 -3.89 0.51
N ALA A 208 -6.91 -4.72 1.56
CA ALA A 208 -7.50 -4.39 2.86
C ALA A 208 -6.92 -3.10 3.49
N SER A 209 -5.64 -2.77 3.23
CA SER A 209 -5.02 -1.53 3.69
C SER A 209 -5.64 -0.25 3.09
N ALA A 210 -6.36 -0.39 1.97
CA ALA A 210 -7.13 0.69 1.35
C ALA A 210 -8.63 0.64 1.74
N GLY A 211 -9.00 -0.24 2.66
CA GLY A 211 -10.39 -0.45 3.09
C GLY A 211 -11.21 -1.38 2.20
N LEU A 212 -10.60 -2.06 1.23
CA LEU A 212 -11.32 -3.02 0.38
C LEU A 212 -11.67 -4.29 1.18
N PRO A 213 -12.83 -4.91 0.91
CA PRO A 213 -13.24 -6.12 1.60
C PRO A 213 -12.34 -7.32 1.25
N LEU A 214 -12.08 -8.16 2.25
CA LEU A 214 -11.59 -9.52 2.01
C LEU A 214 -12.69 -10.38 1.36
N TRP A 215 -12.31 -11.56 0.87
CA TRP A 215 -13.20 -12.46 0.13
C TRP A 215 -14.57 -12.71 0.79
N ASP A 216 -14.60 -13.10 2.06
CA ASP A 216 -15.87 -13.40 2.74
C ASP A 216 -16.76 -12.16 2.89
N ALA A 217 -16.14 -11.00 3.13
CA ALA A 217 -16.86 -9.73 3.19
C ALA A 217 -17.37 -9.30 1.80
N LEU A 218 -16.59 -9.55 0.75
CA LEU A 218 -17.00 -9.31 -0.64
C LEU A 218 -18.24 -10.13 -1.00
N LEU A 219 -18.26 -11.41 -0.65
CA LEU A 219 -19.43 -12.27 -0.86
C LEU A 219 -20.65 -11.76 -0.10
N GLY A 220 -20.48 -11.31 1.15
CA GLY A 220 -21.54 -10.68 1.93
C GLY A 220 -22.13 -9.46 1.24
N LEU A 221 -21.27 -8.55 0.77
CA LEU A 221 -21.69 -7.32 0.07
C LEU A 221 -22.37 -7.61 -1.27
N LEU A 222 -21.92 -8.64 -2.00
CA LEU A 222 -22.58 -9.10 -3.23
C LEU A 222 -23.99 -9.66 -2.95
N LEU A 223 -24.14 -10.44 -1.89
CA LEU A 223 -25.45 -10.98 -1.47
C LEU A 223 -26.40 -9.87 -1.02
N GLU A 224 -25.91 -8.89 -0.25
CA GLU A 224 -26.67 -7.72 0.16
C GLU A 224 -27.15 -6.92 -1.07
N ARG A 225 -26.24 -6.63 -2.01
CA ARG A 225 -26.58 -5.94 -3.27
C ARG A 225 -27.58 -6.72 -4.13
N ALA A 226 -27.53 -8.05 -4.05
CA ALA A 226 -28.51 -8.92 -4.72
C ALA A 226 -29.88 -8.97 -4.02
N GLY A 227 -30.07 -8.23 -2.91
CA GLY A 227 -31.30 -8.23 -2.14
C GLY A 227 -31.56 -9.54 -1.39
N VAL A 228 -30.53 -10.33 -1.12
CA VAL A 228 -30.66 -11.60 -0.38
C VAL A 228 -30.90 -11.29 1.09
N ALA A 229 -31.95 -11.88 1.66
CA ALA A 229 -32.28 -11.69 3.08
C ALA A 229 -31.15 -12.24 3.98
N VAL A 230 -30.92 -11.58 5.12
CA VAL A 230 -29.84 -11.92 6.07
C VAL A 230 -29.82 -13.40 6.47
N ASP A 231 -30.99 -14.01 6.70
CA ASP A 231 -31.09 -15.41 7.09
C ASP A 231 -30.77 -16.39 5.93
N GLU A 232 -31.05 -16.00 4.69
CA GLU A 232 -30.63 -16.74 3.51
C GLU A 232 -29.12 -16.58 3.29
N ALA A 233 -28.59 -15.36 3.42
CA ALA A 233 -27.15 -15.09 3.32
C ALA A 233 -26.32 -15.89 4.33
N LYS A 234 -26.78 -16.03 5.57
CA LYS A 234 -26.15 -16.89 6.60
C LYS A 234 -26.11 -18.36 6.20
N LYS A 235 -27.13 -18.87 5.50
CA LYS A 235 -27.15 -20.26 5.00
C LYS A 235 -26.18 -20.41 3.83
N ILE A 236 -26.14 -19.44 2.93
CA ILE A 236 -25.22 -19.42 1.79
C ILE A 236 -23.76 -19.36 2.27
N GLY A 237 -23.46 -18.55 3.29
CA GLY A 237 -22.11 -18.44 3.86
C GLY A 237 -21.57 -19.71 4.53
N LYS A 238 -22.39 -20.75 4.71
CA LYS A 238 -21.95 -22.08 5.18
C LYS A 238 -21.50 -23.01 4.05
N LEU A 239 -21.76 -22.63 2.80
CA LEU A 239 -21.32 -23.39 1.63
C LEU A 239 -19.84 -23.16 1.36
N ASP A 240 -19.26 -23.95 0.45
CA ASP A 240 -17.97 -23.60 -0.14
C ASP A 240 -18.06 -22.20 -0.76
N ALA A 241 -17.03 -21.40 -0.55
CA ALA A 241 -16.94 -20.01 -1.00
C ALA A 241 -17.31 -19.81 -2.48
N ARG A 242 -16.95 -20.76 -3.36
CA ARG A 242 -17.22 -20.67 -4.81
C ARG A 242 -18.67 -21.01 -5.15
N ASP A 243 -19.31 -21.83 -4.34
CA ASP A 243 -20.74 -22.12 -4.47
C ASP A 243 -21.57 -20.95 -3.96
N ALA A 244 -21.14 -20.34 -2.84
CA ALA A 244 -21.72 -19.10 -2.34
C ALA A 244 -21.62 -17.97 -3.38
N ALA A 245 -20.45 -17.80 -3.99
CA ALA A 245 -20.24 -16.89 -5.12
C ALA A 245 -21.18 -17.19 -6.30
N THR A 246 -21.34 -18.46 -6.67
CA THR A 246 -22.23 -18.88 -7.76
C THR A 246 -23.68 -18.46 -7.49
N LEU A 247 -24.15 -18.63 -6.25
CA LEU A 247 -25.48 -18.21 -5.85
C LEU A 247 -25.63 -16.68 -5.83
N ALA A 248 -24.64 -15.96 -5.30
CA ALA A 248 -24.62 -14.50 -5.30
C ALA A 248 -24.73 -13.93 -6.73
N VAL A 249 -23.91 -14.43 -7.65
CA VAL A 249 -23.92 -14.01 -9.07
C VAL A 249 -25.25 -14.34 -9.74
N ARG A 250 -25.84 -15.51 -9.48
CA ARG A 250 -27.17 -15.85 -10.01
C ARG A 250 -28.25 -14.89 -9.51
N LYS A 251 -28.22 -14.52 -8.23
CA LYS A 251 -29.18 -13.60 -7.61
C LYS A 251 -28.99 -12.15 -8.09
N LEU A 252 -27.76 -11.74 -8.42
CA LEU A 252 -27.44 -10.44 -9.02
C LEU A 252 -27.98 -10.25 -10.45
N GLY A 253 -28.46 -11.32 -11.10
CA GLY A 253 -28.88 -11.27 -12.51
C GLY A 253 -27.90 -11.91 -13.49
N GLY A 254 -26.92 -12.68 -12.99
CA GLY A 254 -25.96 -13.43 -13.79
C GLY A 254 -24.62 -12.73 -14.00
N THR A 255 -23.74 -13.35 -14.79
CA THR A 255 -22.34 -12.94 -14.97
C THR A 255 -22.18 -11.57 -15.61
N SER A 256 -23.15 -11.11 -16.41
CA SER A 256 -23.12 -9.77 -17.04
C SER A 256 -23.28 -8.63 -16.03
N ALA A 257 -23.96 -8.87 -14.91
CA ALA A 257 -24.17 -7.86 -13.86
C ALA A 257 -23.00 -7.77 -12.86
N LEU A 258 -22.11 -8.77 -12.87
CA LEU A 258 -21.04 -8.89 -11.88
C LEU A 258 -20.02 -7.74 -11.95
N PRO A 259 -19.50 -7.31 -13.11
CA PRO A 259 -18.51 -6.23 -13.15
C PRO A 259 -19.03 -4.92 -12.57
N GLU A 260 -20.30 -4.57 -12.84
CA GLU A 260 -20.92 -3.37 -12.28
C GLU A 260 -21.09 -3.47 -10.77
N ALA A 261 -21.54 -4.63 -10.28
CA ALA A 261 -21.66 -4.90 -8.85
C ALA A 261 -20.31 -4.79 -8.13
N LEU A 262 -19.25 -5.36 -8.71
CA LEU A 262 -17.90 -5.28 -8.16
C LEU A 262 -17.38 -3.84 -8.13
N ARG A 263 -17.59 -3.03 -9.18
CA ARG A 263 -17.17 -1.62 -9.18
C ARG A 263 -17.86 -0.79 -8.10
N ALA A 264 -19.12 -1.10 -7.79
CA ALA A 264 -19.84 -0.44 -6.71
C ALA A 264 -19.31 -0.83 -5.31
N ILE A 265 -18.78 -2.05 -5.16
CA ILE A 265 -18.29 -2.58 -3.88
C ILE A 265 -16.80 -2.28 -3.64
N LEU A 266 -16.01 -2.18 -4.71
CA LEU A 266 -14.56 -2.01 -4.70
C LEU A 266 -14.19 -0.62 -5.22
N PRO A 267 -14.26 0.45 -4.39
CA PRO A 267 -13.84 1.77 -4.82
C PRO A 267 -12.33 1.79 -5.07
N GLN A 268 -11.92 2.11 -6.31
CA GLN A 268 -10.51 2.09 -6.74
C GLN A 268 -9.81 3.46 -6.65
N ARG A 269 -10.25 4.33 -5.75
CA ARG A 269 -9.79 5.73 -5.73
C ARG A 269 -8.45 5.93 -5.02
N ARG A 270 -8.22 5.18 -3.94
CA ARG A 270 -7.04 5.36 -3.10
C ARG A 270 -6.42 4.02 -2.76
N TYR A 271 -5.10 3.91 -2.91
CA TYR A 271 -4.36 2.73 -2.51
C TYR A 271 -3.85 2.88 -1.07
N GLY A 272 -3.79 1.78 -0.32
CA GLY A 272 -3.23 1.76 1.03
C GLY A 272 -1.71 1.69 1.06
N LEU A 273 -1.10 1.87 2.23
CA LEU A 273 0.35 1.86 2.44
C LEU A 273 1.02 0.60 1.88
N ALA A 274 0.40 -0.57 2.05
CA ALA A 274 0.96 -1.83 1.56
C ALA A 274 1.20 -1.80 0.03
N HIS A 275 0.29 -1.21 -0.75
CA HIS A 275 0.49 -1.08 -2.21
C HIS A 275 1.68 -0.17 -2.52
N ALA A 276 1.75 1.00 -1.87
CA ALA A 276 2.81 1.98 -2.12
C ALA A 276 4.19 1.42 -1.75
N LEU A 277 4.30 0.75 -0.61
CA LEU A 277 5.55 0.13 -0.16
C LEU A 277 5.96 -1.03 -1.07
N LEU A 278 5.05 -1.94 -1.41
CA LEU A 278 5.35 -3.05 -2.32
C LEU A 278 5.68 -2.56 -3.73
N ALA A 279 5.01 -1.51 -4.22
CA ALA A 279 5.28 -0.91 -5.51
C ALA A 279 6.69 -0.27 -5.58
N ALA A 280 7.20 0.23 -4.45
CA ALA A 280 8.54 0.83 -4.38
C ALA A 280 9.67 -0.19 -4.53
N LEU A 281 9.41 -1.48 -4.32
CA LEU A 281 10.42 -2.53 -4.44
C LEU A 281 10.91 -2.66 -5.90
N PRO A 282 12.23 -2.90 -6.11
CA PRO A 282 12.82 -3.11 -7.43
C PRO A 282 12.53 -4.51 -7.99
N VAL A 283 11.25 -4.85 -8.16
CA VAL A 283 10.77 -6.12 -8.71
C VAL A 283 10.26 -5.95 -10.14
N ALA A 284 10.49 -6.97 -10.98
CA ALA A 284 10.06 -6.99 -12.38
C ALA A 284 8.81 -7.87 -12.61
N GLN A 285 8.54 -8.81 -11.70
CA GLN A 285 7.47 -9.80 -11.86
C GLN A 285 6.53 -9.72 -10.67
N THR A 286 5.27 -9.38 -10.93
CA THR A 286 4.22 -9.36 -9.92
C THR A 286 3.03 -10.17 -10.42
N VAL A 287 2.47 -11.00 -9.56
CA VAL A 287 1.23 -11.73 -9.80
C VAL A 287 0.20 -11.29 -8.77
N THR A 288 -1.06 -11.12 -9.16
CA THR A 288 -2.14 -10.79 -8.24
C THR A 288 -3.40 -11.60 -8.53
N THR A 289 -4.13 -11.93 -7.47
CA THR A 289 -5.49 -12.46 -7.55
C THR A 289 -6.56 -11.39 -7.33
N ASN A 290 -6.14 -10.12 -7.12
CA ASN A 290 -7.04 -9.00 -6.90
C ASN A 290 -7.57 -8.45 -8.23
N TYR A 291 -8.83 -8.00 -8.22
CA TYR A 291 -9.48 -7.40 -9.38
C TYR A 291 -9.21 -5.89 -9.50
N ASP A 292 -8.89 -5.23 -8.38
CA ASP A 292 -8.69 -3.79 -8.31
C ASP A 292 -7.43 -3.30 -9.07
N GLU A 293 -7.36 -2.00 -9.35
CA GLU A 293 -6.24 -1.35 -10.06
C GLU A 293 -5.29 -0.56 -9.11
N LEU A 294 -5.33 -0.87 -7.80
CA LEU A 294 -4.64 -0.06 -6.78
C LEU A 294 -3.11 -0.19 -6.85
N PHE A 295 -2.60 -1.38 -7.15
CA PHE A 295 -1.16 -1.60 -7.29
C PHE A 295 -0.61 -0.94 -8.57
N GLU A 296 -1.38 -1.03 -9.67
CA GLU A 296 -1.10 -0.39 -10.95
C GLU A 296 -1.04 1.12 -10.80
N THR A 297 -1.99 1.69 -10.05
CA THR A 297 -2.03 3.12 -9.74
C THR A 297 -0.82 3.52 -8.88
N ALA A 298 -0.48 2.77 -7.83
CA ALA A 298 0.72 3.03 -7.03
C ALA A 298 2.01 2.98 -7.88
N ARG A 299 2.14 2.02 -8.80
CA ARG A 299 3.28 1.92 -9.72
C ARG A 299 3.34 3.10 -10.70
N ARG A 300 2.20 3.56 -11.21
CA ARG A 300 2.10 4.74 -12.09
C ARG A 300 2.52 6.02 -11.37
N ASP A 301 2.07 6.24 -10.15
CA ASP A 301 2.42 7.42 -9.34
C ASP A 301 3.91 7.47 -9.00
N GLN A 302 4.54 6.30 -8.87
CA GLN A 302 5.99 6.20 -8.71
C GLN A 302 6.77 6.39 -10.02
N GLY A 303 6.10 6.60 -11.16
CA GLY A 303 6.74 6.74 -12.48
C GLY A 303 7.30 5.43 -13.03
N ARG A 304 6.79 4.28 -12.56
CA ARG A 304 7.22 2.93 -12.97
C ARG A 304 6.00 2.08 -13.38
N PRO A 305 5.25 2.49 -14.42
CA PRO A 305 4.09 1.72 -14.86
C PRO A 305 4.49 0.31 -15.27
N VAL A 306 3.59 -0.65 -15.04
CA VAL A 306 3.78 -2.06 -15.35
C VAL A 306 2.84 -2.49 -16.47
N ALA A 307 3.26 -3.43 -17.31
CA ALA A 307 2.36 -4.04 -18.29
C ALA A 307 1.37 -5.00 -17.61
N VAL A 308 0.07 -4.83 -17.83
CA VAL A 308 -0.98 -5.63 -17.19
C VAL A 308 -1.33 -6.86 -18.04
N LEU A 309 -0.80 -8.02 -17.66
CA LEU A 309 -1.04 -9.29 -18.34
C LEU A 309 -2.33 -9.98 -17.84
N PRO A 310 -3.07 -10.68 -18.72
CA PRO A 310 -2.81 -10.92 -20.14
C PRO A 310 -3.46 -9.89 -21.09
N PHE A 311 -3.74 -8.67 -20.61
CA PHE A 311 -4.54 -7.69 -21.35
C PHE A 311 -3.69 -6.74 -22.22
N GLU A 312 -2.43 -6.57 -21.85
CA GLU A 312 -1.45 -5.71 -22.51
C GLU A 312 -0.25 -6.51 -23.03
N GLU A 313 0.56 -5.87 -23.88
CA GLU A 313 1.80 -6.45 -24.38
C GLU A 313 2.86 -6.56 -23.26
N PRO A 314 3.59 -7.67 -23.16
CA PRO A 314 4.62 -7.83 -22.13
C PRO A 314 5.74 -6.77 -22.19
N ALA A 315 6.14 -6.29 -21.02
CA ALA A 315 7.27 -5.37 -20.82
C ALA A 315 8.30 -5.96 -19.83
N GLU A 316 9.39 -5.23 -19.55
CA GLU A 316 10.39 -5.65 -18.55
C GLU A 316 9.76 -5.84 -17.17
N GLU A 317 8.92 -4.89 -16.75
CA GLU A 317 8.13 -4.97 -15.53
C GLU A 317 6.66 -5.24 -15.86
N TRP A 318 6.09 -6.31 -15.29
CA TRP A 318 4.72 -6.72 -15.57
C TRP A 318 3.96 -7.15 -14.33
N LEU A 319 2.64 -7.00 -14.40
CA LEU A 319 1.66 -7.47 -13.43
C LEU A 319 0.73 -8.48 -14.10
N LEU A 320 0.72 -9.72 -13.63
CA LEU A 320 -0.21 -10.75 -14.09
C LEU A 320 -1.45 -10.80 -13.18
N LYS A 321 -2.63 -10.51 -13.73
CA LYS A 321 -3.90 -10.61 -13.01
C LYS A 321 -4.56 -11.95 -13.30
N VAL A 322 -4.44 -12.89 -12.36
CA VAL A 322 -4.85 -14.29 -12.54
C VAL A 322 -6.38 -14.42 -12.59
N HIS A 323 -7.08 -13.62 -11.79
CA HIS A 323 -8.54 -13.68 -11.66
C HIS A 323 -9.28 -12.62 -12.48
N GLY A 324 -8.60 -12.02 -13.44
CA GLY A 324 -9.17 -10.98 -14.28
C GLY A 324 -9.00 -9.57 -13.70
N ASP A 325 -9.61 -8.62 -14.40
CA ASP A 325 -9.40 -7.20 -14.15
C ASP A 325 -10.71 -6.44 -14.19
N LEU A 326 -10.95 -5.62 -13.16
CA LEU A 326 -12.15 -4.81 -13.05
C LEU A 326 -12.13 -3.58 -13.97
N GLY A 327 -10.93 -3.06 -14.29
CA GLY A 327 -10.76 -1.95 -15.23
C GLY A 327 -11.33 -2.29 -16.60
N THR A 328 -10.92 -3.42 -17.16
CA THR A 328 -11.47 -3.96 -18.41
C THR A 328 -12.79 -4.69 -18.24
N GLY A 329 -13.11 -5.17 -17.03
CA GLY A 329 -14.27 -6.03 -16.74
C GLY A 329 -14.17 -7.42 -17.34
N LYS A 330 -12.97 -7.85 -17.76
CA LYS A 330 -12.73 -9.11 -18.49
C LYS A 330 -12.10 -10.16 -17.60
N GLY A 331 -12.45 -11.42 -17.86
CA GLY A 331 -11.79 -12.58 -17.27
C GLY A 331 -12.01 -12.77 -15.77
N ILE A 332 -13.06 -12.16 -15.19
CA ILE A 332 -13.36 -12.25 -13.77
C ILE A 332 -13.59 -13.72 -13.37
N VAL A 333 -12.74 -14.23 -12.46
CA VAL A 333 -12.87 -15.56 -11.85
C VAL A 333 -13.42 -15.41 -10.45
N LEU A 334 -14.66 -15.84 -10.22
CA LEU A 334 -15.33 -15.71 -8.91
C LEU A 334 -16.17 -16.95 -8.56
N THR A 335 -16.94 -17.47 -9.52
CA THR A 335 -17.86 -18.60 -9.30
C THR A 335 -17.17 -19.95 -9.47
N ARG A 336 -17.81 -21.04 -9.01
CA ARG A 336 -17.29 -22.41 -9.21
C ARG A 336 -17.07 -22.72 -10.69
N ASP A 337 -17.99 -22.33 -11.56
CA ASP A 337 -17.87 -22.55 -13.01
C ASP A 337 -16.64 -21.81 -13.59
N ASP A 338 -16.36 -20.60 -13.10
CA ASP A 338 -15.18 -19.84 -13.53
C ASP A 338 -13.87 -20.54 -13.14
N TYR A 339 -13.78 -21.05 -11.90
CA TYR A 339 -12.61 -21.81 -11.44
C TYR A 339 -12.39 -23.08 -12.27
N LEU A 340 -13.46 -23.81 -12.61
CA LEU A 340 -13.36 -25.02 -13.44
C LEU A 340 -12.86 -24.67 -14.85
N ARG A 341 -13.44 -23.64 -15.49
CA ARG A 341 -13.02 -23.18 -16.82
C ARG A 341 -11.60 -22.62 -16.84
N PHE A 342 -11.19 -21.95 -15.76
CA PHE A 342 -9.81 -21.46 -15.62
C PHE A 342 -8.82 -22.62 -15.67
N GLY A 343 -9.06 -23.69 -14.91
CA GLY A 343 -8.20 -24.88 -14.90
C GLY A 343 -8.04 -25.54 -16.27
N GLU A 344 -9.08 -25.49 -17.11
CA GLU A 344 -9.07 -26.07 -18.46
C GLU A 344 -8.41 -25.17 -19.52
N ARG A 345 -8.48 -23.84 -19.37
CA ARG A 345 -8.11 -22.88 -20.43
C ARG A 345 -6.86 -22.07 -20.16
N SER A 346 -6.42 -21.96 -18.91
CA SER A 346 -5.39 -21.00 -18.50
C SER A 346 -3.96 -21.55 -18.50
N GLY A 347 -3.64 -22.52 -19.37
CA GLY A 347 -2.31 -23.14 -19.42
C GLY A 347 -1.17 -22.15 -19.58
N ALA A 348 -1.36 -21.09 -20.37
CA ALA A 348 -0.36 -20.03 -20.56
C ALA A 348 -0.13 -19.20 -19.28
N LEU A 349 -1.21 -18.79 -18.59
CA LEU A 349 -1.10 -18.05 -17.32
C LEU A 349 -0.42 -18.90 -16.25
N SER A 350 -0.80 -20.19 -16.19
CA SER A 350 -0.16 -21.16 -15.31
C SER A 350 1.33 -21.31 -15.60
N GLY A 351 1.72 -21.38 -16.87
CA GLY A 351 3.13 -21.45 -17.27
C GLY A 351 3.94 -20.22 -16.83
N VAL A 352 3.36 -19.02 -16.88
CA VAL A 352 4.01 -17.79 -16.38
C VAL A 352 4.25 -17.86 -14.88
N VAL A 353 3.23 -18.25 -14.09
CA VAL A 353 3.36 -18.39 -12.63
C VAL A 353 4.36 -19.49 -12.27
N GLN A 354 4.32 -20.64 -12.95
CA GLN A 354 5.27 -21.73 -12.75
C GLN A 354 6.71 -21.28 -13.07
N GLY A 355 6.92 -20.60 -14.19
CA GLY A 355 8.22 -20.03 -14.56
C GLY A 355 8.76 -19.04 -13.52
N MET A 356 7.88 -18.19 -12.95
CA MET A 356 8.22 -17.30 -11.85
C MET A 356 8.67 -18.09 -10.61
N LEU A 357 7.89 -19.09 -10.16
CA LEU A 357 8.23 -19.95 -9.01
C LEU A 357 9.53 -20.73 -9.23
N MET A 358 9.86 -21.09 -10.48
CA MET A 358 11.10 -21.78 -10.85
C MET A 358 12.34 -20.87 -10.92
N THR A 359 12.17 -19.56 -11.12
CA THR A 359 13.30 -18.65 -11.40
C THR A 359 13.51 -17.58 -10.33
N LYS A 360 12.48 -17.25 -9.56
CA LYS A 360 12.50 -16.19 -8.54
C LYS A 360 12.25 -16.75 -7.14
N HIS A 361 12.52 -15.92 -6.13
CA HIS A 361 11.99 -16.07 -4.79
C HIS A 361 10.71 -15.25 -4.70
N VAL A 362 9.59 -15.88 -4.35
CA VAL A 362 8.29 -15.20 -4.37
C VAL A 362 7.92 -14.72 -2.97
N LEU A 363 7.62 -13.43 -2.83
CA LEU A 363 7.03 -12.89 -1.61
C LEU A 363 5.50 -12.92 -1.72
N PHE A 364 4.86 -13.73 -0.88
CA PHE A 364 3.40 -13.79 -0.79
C PHE A 364 2.90 -12.80 0.27
N ALA A 365 2.17 -11.79 -0.18
CA ALA A 365 1.62 -10.72 0.66
C ALA A 365 0.09 -10.71 0.59
N GLY A 366 -0.58 -10.76 1.74
CA GLY A 366 -2.04 -10.71 1.80
C GLY A 366 -2.77 -11.88 1.12
N PHE A 367 -2.07 -13.00 0.92
CA PHE A 367 -2.60 -14.18 0.23
C PHE A 367 -3.06 -15.23 1.24
N SER A 368 -4.31 -15.67 1.14
CA SER A 368 -4.93 -16.58 2.12
C SER A 368 -4.50 -18.05 1.98
N PHE A 369 -3.81 -18.41 0.89
CA PHE A 369 -3.52 -19.78 0.49
C PHE A 369 -4.79 -20.66 0.54
N THR A 370 -5.90 -20.16 -0.01
CA THR A 370 -7.14 -20.94 -0.18
C THR A 370 -7.46 -21.16 -1.66
N ASP A 371 -6.58 -20.70 -2.54
CA ASP A 371 -6.78 -20.70 -3.97
C ASP A 371 -6.32 -22.03 -4.58
N GLU A 372 -7.28 -22.79 -5.10
CA GLU A 372 -7.00 -24.08 -5.73
C GLU A 372 -6.17 -23.96 -7.01
N ASN A 373 -6.31 -22.87 -7.78
CA ASN A 373 -5.52 -22.66 -8.99
C ASN A 373 -4.05 -22.47 -8.64
N PHE A 374 -3.77 -21.65 -7.63
CA PHE A 374 -2.40 -21.48 -7.13
C PHE A 374 -1.79 -22.80 -6.66
N PHE A 375 -2.53 -23.58 -5.87
CA PHE A 375 -2.04 -24.87 -5.37
C PHE A 375 -1.68 -25.85 -6.48
N ARG A 376 -2.48 -25.91 -7.54
CA ARG A 376 -2.17 -26.72 -8.73
C ARG A 376 -0.86 -26.27 -9.38
N MET A 377 -0.67 -24.96 -9.56
CA MET A 377 0.55 -24.40 -10.17
C MET A 377 1.81 -24.64 -9.32
N ALA A 378 1.72 -24.42 -8.00
CA ALA A 378 2.81 -24.65 -7.06
C ALA A 378 3.18 -26.14 -6.99
N HIS A 379 2.19 -27.04 -6.94
CA HIS A 379 2.42 -28.48 -6.90
C HIS A 379 3.18 -28.98 -8.15
N ALA A 380 2.75 -28.56 -9.34
CA ALA A 380 3.41 -28.94 -10.58
C ALA A 380 4.86 -28.42 -10.66
N THR A 381 5.08 -27.17 -10.22
CA THR A 381 6.44 -26.58 -10.16
C THR A 381 7.35 -27.38 -9.25
N ARG A 382 6.85 -27.74 -8.07
CA ARG A 382 7.59 -28.52 -7.09
C ARG A 382 7.98 -29.90 -7.61
N GLN A 383 7.06 -30.62 -8.25
CA GLN A 383 7.36 -31.93 -8.84
C GLN A 383 8.52 -31.83 -9.84
N ALA A 384 8.49 -30.83 -10.72
CA ALA A 384 9.57 -30.60 -11.68
C ALA A 384 10.92 -30.29 -11.01
N LEU A 385 10.95 -29.51 -9.92
CA LEU A 385 12.18 -29.20 -9.19
C LEU A 385 12.76 -30.41 -8.44
N VAL A 386 11.89 -31.26 -7.88
CA VAL A 386 12.29 -32.51 -7.20
C VAL A 386 12.88 -33.48 -8.22
N GLU A 387 12.24 -33.66 -9.37
CA GLU A 387 12.74 -34.51 -10.46
C GLU A 387 14.10 -34.01 -11.00
N ALA A 388 14.31 -32.69 -11.02
CA ALA A 388 15.59 -32.08 -11.41
C ALA A 388 16.68 -32.14 -10.32
N GLY A 389 16.41 -32.73 -9.14
CA GLY A 389 17.37 -32.84 -8.04
C GLY A 389 17.73 -31.50 -7.38
N LYS A 390 16.90 -30.47 -7.53
CA LYS A 390 17.12 -29.12 -6.96
C LYS A 390 15.93 -28.70 -6.07
N PRO A 391 15.63 -29.43 -4.98
CA PRO A 391 14.62 -28.99 -4.04
C PRO A 391 15.07 -27.66 -3.42
N ARG A 392 14.32 -26.58 -3.68
CA ARG A 392 14.55 -25.26 -3.11
C ARG A 392 13.22 -24.68 -2.63
N GLY A 393 13.27 -23.84 -1.59
CA GLY A 393 12.12 -23.05 -1.17
C GLY A 393 11.66 -22.12 -2.31
N MET A 394 10.35 -22.02 -2.49
CA MET A 394 9.72 -21.21 -3.55
C MET A 394 9.54 -19.74 -3.14
N GLY A 395 9.54 -19.44 -1.84
CA GLY A 395 9.25 -18.09 -1.39
C GLY A 395 9.06 -17.92 0.11
N THR A 396 8.70 -16.69 0.47
CA THR A 396 8.35 -16.28 1.83
C THR A 396 6.87 -15.90 1.87
N ALA A 397 6.12 -16.44 2.81
CA ALA A 397 4.72 -16.16 3.03
C ALA A 397 4.51 -15.33 4.30
N LEU A 398 3.90 -14.15 4.15
CA LEU A 398 3.59 -13.27 5.26
C LEU A 398 2.18 -13.51 5.77
N GLU A 399 2.05 -13.76 7.07
CA GLU A 399 0.77 -13.98 7.75
C GLU A 399 0.56 -12.95 8.86
N LEU A 400 -0.70 -12.53 9.06
CA LEU A 400 -1.04 -11.68 10.20
C LEU A 400 -0.93 -12.43 11.53
N ARG A 401 -1.32 -13.72 11.53
CA ARG A 401 -1.24 -14.62 12.67
C ARG A 401 -0.68 -15.95 12.23
N GLY A 402 0.19 -16.54 13.03
CA GLY A 402 0.76 -17.84 12.73
C GLY A 402 -0.29 -18.94 12.77
N ASP A 403 -0.51 -19.62 11.63
CA ASP A 403 -1.34 -20.82 11.56
C ASP A 403 -0.45 -22.06 11.47
N LEU A 404 -0.31 -22.78 12.58
CA LEU A 404 0.53 -23.98 12.68
C LEU A 404 0.11 -25.07 11.67
N VAL A 405 -1.17 -25.15 11.33
CA VAL A 405 -1.69 -26.15 10.39
C VAL A 405 -1.29 -25.77 8.97
N LYS A 406 -1.46 -24.50 8.57
CA LYS A 406 -1.02 -24.02 7.24
C LYS A 406 0.48 -24.14 7.05
N ARG A 407 1.27 -23.79 8.07
CA ARG A 407 2.73 -23.95 8.05
C ARG A 407 3.16 -25.40 7.81
N SER A 408 2.42 -26.35 8.39
CA SER A 408 2.68 -27.77 8.22
C SER A 408 2.36 -28.27 6.81
N LEU A 409 1.41 -27.64 6.10
CA LEU A 409 1.05 -28.02 4.72
C LEU A 409 2.14 -27.70 3.70
N TRP A 410 2.93 -26.65 3.94
CA TRP A 410 3.94 -26.14 3.01
C TRP A 410 5.35 -26.16 3.61
N ALA A 411 5.56 -27.01 4.62
CA ALA A 411 6.83 -27.14 5.32
C ALA A 411 7.95 -27.55 4.34
N GLY A 412 9.04 -26.76 4.31
CA GLY A 412 10.16 -26.96 3.40
C GLY A 412 9.98 -26.35 2.01
N GLU A 413 8.79 -25.82 1.69
CA GLU A 413 8.48 -25.17 0.41
C GLU A 413 8.37 -23.65 0.56
N LEU A 414 7.78 -23.18 1.65
CA LEU A 414 7.62 -21.76 1.96
C LEU A 414 8.17 -21.45 3.35
N GLU A 415 8.85 -20.31 3.44
CA GLU A 415 9.24 -19.72 4.72
C GLU A 415 8.08 -18.86 5.22
N TYR A 416 7.46 -19.26 6.33
CA TYR A 416 6.36 -18.50 6.93
C TYR A 416 6.88 -17.51 7.95
N LEU A 417 6.48 -16.26 7.81
CA LEU A 417 6.74 -15.21 8.79
C LEU A 417 5.41 -14.64 9.27
N SER A 418 5.17 -14.70 10.58
CA SER A 418 4.00 -14.04 11.18
C SER A 418 4.37 -12.68 11.73
N MET A 419 3.44 -11.75 11.62
CA MET A 419 3.54 -10.43 12.24
C MET A 419 3.09 -10.44 13.71
N ASP A 420 2.22 -11.37 14.09
CA ASP A 420 1.67 -11.62 15.44
C ASP A 420 1.30 -10.33 16.18
N GLY A 421 0.03 -9.91 16.07
CA GLY A 421 -0.53 -8.75 16.77
C GLY A 421 -1.44 -9.13 17.94
N ALA A 422 -1.78 -8.16 18.80
CA ALA A 422 -2.84 -8.35 19.80
C ALA A 422 -4.21 -8.61 19.13
N ASP A 423 -4.42 -7.98 17.99
CA ASP A 423 -5.55 -8.19 17.07
C ASP A 423 -5.06 -8.08 15.60
N ASP A 424 -6.00 -8.21 14.67
CA ASP A 424 -5.70 -8.18 13.23
C ASP A 424 -5.23 -6.79 12.77
N ALA A 425 -5.75 -5.72 13.39
CA ALA A 425 -5.35 -4.35 13.07
C ALA A 425 -3.89 -4.10 13.46
N SER A 426 -3.48 -4.59 14.62
CA SER A 426 -2.10 -4.50 15.10
C SER A 426 -1.14 -5.37 14.29
N ALA A 427 -1.56 -6.57 13.91
CA ALA A 427 -0.78 -7.42 13.01
C ALA A 427 -0.61 -6.77 11.61
N ALA A 428 -1.67 -6.14 11.08
CA ALA A 428 -1.61 -5.44 9.81
C ALA A 428 -0.68 -4.21 9.88
N ARG A 429 -0.71 -3.46 10.97
CA ARG A 429 0.24 -2.36 11.21
C ARG A 429 1.69 -2.86 11.23
N LYS A 430 1.98 -3.96 11.92
CA LYS A 430 3.32 -4.58 11.91
C LYS A 430 3.74 -5.03 10.51
N LEU A 431 2.81 -5.54 9.70
CA LEU A 431 3.07 -5.89 8.31
C LEU A 431 3.48 -4.68 7.47
N GLU A 432 2.81 -3.53 7.65
CA GLU A 432 3.17 -2.28 6.98
C GLU A 432 4.58 -1.81 7.40
N ILE A 433 4.90 -1.88 8.70
CA ILE A 433 6.24 -1.54 9.22
C ILE A 433 7.31 -2.48 8.65
N PHE A 434 7.01 -3.77 8.54
CA PHE A 434 7.88 -4.75 7.90
C PHE A 434 8.13 -4.40 6.43
N PHE A 435 7.09 -4.08 5.66
CA PHE A 435 7.27 -3.67 4.26
C PHE A 435 8.11 -2.40 4.12
N ASP A 436 7.89 -1.40 4.97
CA ASP A 436 8.68 -0.17 5.00
C ASP A 436 10.16 -0.47 5.30
N ARG A 437 10.45 -1.40 6.21
CA ARG A 437 11.83 -1.87 6.44
C ARG A 437 12.43 -2.55 5.22
N VAL A 438 11.68 -3.42 4.52
CA VAL A 438 12.17 -4.07 3.29
C VAL A 438 12.49 -3.01 2.23
N VAL A 439 11.63 -2.00 2.05
CA VAL A 439 11.85 -0.89 1.11
C VAL A 439 13.07 -0.06 1.52
N GLN A 440 13.21 0.28 2.80
CA GLN A 440 14.35 1.00 3.34
C GLN A 440 15.66 0.27 3.02
N LEU A 441 15.71 -1.05 3.19
CA LEU A 441 16.90 -1.85 2.91
C LEU A 441 17.11 -2.09 1.41
N ALA A 442 16.05 -2.12 0.60
CA ALA A 442 16.12 -2.39 -0.83
C ALA A 442 16.48 -1.15 -1.67
N THR A 443 16.21 0.06 -1.16
CA THR A 443 16.44 1.32 -1.88
C THR A 443 17.93 1.64 -1.97
N ASP A 444 18.45 1.94 -3.16
CA ASP A 444 19.83 2.39 -3.37
C ASP A 444 19.99 3.92 -3.25
N ASP A 445 21.24 4.40 -3.26
CA ASP A 445 21.58 5.82 -3.13
C ASP A 445 21.79 6.52 -4.48
N VAL A 446 21.69 5.80 -5.60
CA VAL A 446 22.23 6.23 -6.90
C VAL A 446 21.57 7.53 -7.39
N SER A 447 20.28 7.69 -7.12
CA SER A 447 19.49 8.78 -7.69
C SER A 447 19.78 10.16 -7.08
N PHE A 448 20.34 10.23 -5.87
CA PHE A 448 20.64 11.52 -5.20
C PHE A 448 22.13 11.76 -4.91
N LEU A 449 22.99 10.73 -5.00
CA LEU A 449 24.41 10.81 -4.62
C LEU A 449 25.21 11.92 -5.33
N LEU A 450 24.87 12.25 -6.58
CA LEU A 450 25.58 13.26 -7.38
C LEU A 450 24.95 14.65 -7.35
N ASP A 451 23.81 14.82 -6.66
CA ASP A 451 23.08 16.08 -6.64
C ASP A 451 23.55 16.95 -5.43
N PRO A 452 24.10 18.16 -5.66
CA PRO A 452 24.65 19.01 -4.60
C PRO A 452 23.63 19.46 -3.55
N VAL A 453 22.33 19.48 -3.88
CA VAL A 453 21.30 19.94 -2.91
C VAL A 453 21.10 18.98 -1.73
N TYR A 454 21.68 17.78 -1.82
CA TYR A 454 21.69 16.76 -0.77
C TYR A 454 23.07 16.56 -0.14
N ASP A 455 24.05 17.43 -0.41
CA ASP A 455 25.42 17.26 0.12
C ASP A 455 25.48 17.22 1.65
N SER A 456 24.54 17.87 2.35
CA SER A 456 24.49 17.81 3.81
C SER A 456 24.02 16.46 4.39
N LEU A 457 23.57 15.52 3.54
CA LEU A 457 23.16 14.18 3.95
C LEU A 457 24.23 13.11 3.68
N LYS A 458 25.32 13.46 2.98
CA LYS A 458 26.44 12.58 2.63
C LYS A 458 27.56 12.76 3.65
#